data_AF-A0A7S3F330-F1
#
_entry.id   AF-A0A7S3F330-F1
#
_cell.length_a   1.000
_cell.length_b   1.000
_cell.length_c   1.000
_cell.angle_alpha   90.00
_cell.angle_beta   90.00
_cell.angle_gamma   90.00
#
_symmetry.space_group_name_H-M   'P 1'
#
loop_
_entity.id
_entity.type
_entity.pdbx_description
1 polymer ?
#
loop_
_entity_poly.entity_id
_entity_poly.type
_entity_poly.pdbx_seq_one_letter_code
_entity_poly.pdbx_strand_id
1 'polypeptide(L)'
;GGQGEQRKHGKIEMMDDDELQRVYQWVDEIPLSRPKRNIARDFADGVLVAEIVAHYFPKLVEMHNYPAANSYAQKMYNWNTLNLKLFKRMQFQLQKEELDALCNCQPQAVER
;
A
#
# COMPACT_ATOMS: atom_id res chain seq x y z
N GLY A 1 -18.21 6.17 32.09
CA GLY A 1 -17.81 6.94 30.89
C GLY A 1 -16.41 6.54 30.52
N GLY A 2 -16.16 6.29 29.24
CA GLY A 2 -14.83 6.04 28.67
C GLY A 2 -14.38 4.58 28.69
N GLN A 3 -15.06 3.71 27.92
CA GLN A 3 -14.41 2.50 27.43
C GLN A 3 -13.36 2.95 26.40
N GLY A 4 -12.10 2.93 26.81
CA GLY A 4 -10.99 2.96 25.86
C GLY A 4 -11.05 1.66 25.07
N GLU A 5 -11.43 1.77 23.81
CA GLU A 5 -11.49 0.66 22.87
C GLU A 5 -10.06 0.16 22.64
N GLN A 6 -9.66 -0.82 23.44
CA GLN A 6 -8.45 -1.59 23.22
C GLN A 6 -8.61 -2.30 21.88
N ARG A 7 -7.99 -1.77 20.83
CA ARG A 7 -7.79 -2.51 19.58
C ARG A 7 -7.00 -3.76 19.93
N LYS A 8 -7.71 -4.88 20.07
CA LYS A 8 -7.14 -6.21 20.19
C LYS A 8 -6.17 -6.36 19.02
N HIS A 9 -4.88 -6.55 19.31
CA HIS A 9 -3.92 -7.04 18.33
C HIS A 9 -4.34 -8.47 17.97
N GLY A 10 -5.35 -8.56 17.10
CA GLY A 10 -5.83 -9.79 16.53
C GLY A 10 -4.73 -10.35 15.65
N LYS A 11 -4.48 -11.65 15.80
CA LYS A 11 -3.76 -12.47 14.83
C LYS A 11 -4.22 -12.05 13.43
N ILE A 12 -3.30 -11.56 12.60
CA ILE A 12 -3.67 -11.02 11.28
C ILE A 12 -4.13 -12.20 10.42
N GLU A 13 -5.42 -12.25 10.08
CA GLU A 13 -5.98 -13.29 9.23
C GLU A 13 -5.53 -13.06 7.79
N MET A 14 -5.15 -14.15 7.13
CA MET A 14 -4.78 -14.12 5.72
C MET A 14 -6.05 -14.03 4.88
N MET A 15 -6.01 -13.22 3.82
CA MET A 15 -7.08 -13.20 2.81
C MET A 15 -7.15 -14.57 2.15
N ASP A 16 -8.38 -15.01 1.87
CA ASP A 16 -8.61 -16.23 1.10
C ASP A 16 -8.37 -16.01 -0.40
N ASP A 17 -8.37 -17.11 -1.16
CA ASP A 17 -8.08 -17.05 -2.60
C ASP A 17 -9.13 -16.25 -3.39
N ASP A 18 -10.40 -16.25 -2.94
CA ASP A 18 -11.48 -15.51 -3.61
C ASP A 18 -11.37 -14.00 -3.38
N GLU A 19 -11.01 -13.58 -2.16
CA GLU A 19 -10.70 -12.21 -1.82
C GLU A 19 -9.49 -11.70 -2.60
N LEU A 20 -8.41 -12.47 -2.64
CA LEU A 20 -7.21 -12.13 -3.41
C LEU A 20 -7.52 -11.99 -4.90
N GLN A 21 -8.29 -12.93 -5.46
CA GLN A 21 -8.66 -12.87 -6.88
C GLN A 21 -9.46 -11.61 -7.21
N ARG A 22 -10.41 -11.20 -6.35
CA ARG A 22 -11.17 -9.97 -6.53
C ARG A 22 -10.27 -8.73 -6.52
N VAL A 23 -9.33 -8.65 -5.58
CA VAL A 23 -8.36 -7.54 -5.53
C VAL A 23 -7.52 -7.50 -6.79
N TYR A 24 -6.98 -8.63 -7.24
CA TYR A 24 -6.12 -8.66 -8.43
C TYR A 24 -6.86 -8.31 -9.72
N GLN A 25 -8.11 -8.77 -9.88
CA GLN A 25 -8.94 -8.40 -11.03
C GLN A 25 -9.19 -6.89 -11.08
N TRP A 26 -9.53 -6.28 -9.96
CA TRP A 26 -9.70 -4.83 -9.88
C TRP A 26 -8.41 -4.06 -10.21
N VAL A 27 -7.26 -4.53 -9.72
CA VAL A 27 -5.95 -3.91 -10.01
C VAL A 27 -5.57 -4.05 -11.50
N ASP A 28 -6.07 -5.07 -12.21
CA ASP A 28 -5.86 -5.26 -13.65
C ASP A 28 -6.69 -4.32 -14.53
N GLU A 29 -7.77 -3.73 -14.00
CA GLU A 29 -8.56 -2.72 -14.72
C GLU A 29 -7.85 -1.35 -14.80
N ILE A 30 -6.81 -1.15 -13.98
CA ILE A 30 -6.10 0.13 -13.86
C ILE A 30 -4.87 0.12 -14.79
N PRO A 31 -4.67 1.15 -15.65
CA PRO A 31 -3.54 1.22 -16.57
C PRO A 31 -2.25 1.64 -15.84
N LEU A 32 -1.64 0.71 -15.13
CA LEU A 32 -0.38 0.92 -14.41
C LEU A 32 0.82 0.97 -15.36
N SER A 33 1.87 1.70 -14.98
CA SER A 33 3.03 1.97 -15.84
C SER A 33 3.93 0.76 -16.10
N ARG A 34 3.84 -0.28 -15.26
CA ARG A 34 4.65 -1.50 -15.37
C ARG A 34 3.82 -2.77 -15.14
N PRO A 35 4.17 -3.88 -15.80
CA PRO A 35 3.46 -5.14 -15.64
C PRO A 35 3.67 -5.73 -14.25
N LYS A 36 2.65 -6.41 -13.74
CA LYS A 36 2.67 -7.11 -12.46
C LYS A 36 3.09 -8.57 -12.70
N ARG A 37 4.13 -9.02 -12.00
CA ARG A 37 4.65 -10.41 -12.00
C ARG A 37 4.63 -11.02 -10.60
N ASN A 38 4.91 -10.21 -9.58
CA ASN A 38 4.87 -10.58 -8.17
C ASN A 38 4.34 -9.39 -7.39
N ILE A 39 3.07 -9.42 -6.98
CA ILE A 39 2.36 -8.28 -6.38
C ILE A 39 3.13 -7.68 -5.21
N ALA A 40 3.52 -8.51 -4.23
CA ALA A 40 4.28 -8.05 -3.07
C ALA A 40 5.56 -7.30 -3.46
N ARG A 41 6.34 -7.79 -4.43
CA ARG A 41 7.57 -7.14 -4.89
C ARG A 41 7.29 -5.89 -5.72
N ASP A 42 6.35 -5.98 -6.65
CA ASP A 42 6.07 -4.92 -7.62
C ASP A 42 5.40 -3.71 -6.97
N PHE A 43 4.77 -3.89 -5.80
CA PHE A 43 4.18 -2.80 -5.04
C PHE A 43 5.06 -2.34 -3.87
N ALA A 44 6.15 -3.05 -3.54
CA ALA A 44 6.96 -2.77 -2.35
C ALA A 44 7.60 -1.37 -2.31
N ASP A 45 7.76 -0.70 -3.46
CA ASP A 45 8.28 0.66 -3.53
C ASP A 45 7.22 1.76 -3.45
N GLY A 46 5.93 1.39 -3.35
CA GLY A 46 4.80 2.31 -3.23
C GLY A 46 4.43 3.05 -4.52
N VAL A 47 5.18 2.91 -5.62
CA VAL A 47 4.93 3.67 -6.86
C VAL A 47 3.61 3.24 -7.50
N LEU A 48 3.36 1.93 -7.61
CA LEU A 48 2.10 1.43 -8.17
C LEU A 48 0.90 1.81 -7.31
N VAL A 49 1.05 1.91 -5.98
CA VAL A 49 -0.01 2.41 -5.10
C VAL A 49 -0.28 3.89 -5.38
N ALA A 50 0.76 4.70 -5.56
CA ALA A 50 0.61 6.10 -5.95
C ALA A 50 -0.12 6.22 -7.31
N GLU A 51 0.17 5.36 -8.28
CA GLU A 51 -0.50 5.32 -9.59
C GLU A 51 -1.98 4.95 -9.47
N ILE A 52 -2.32 3.94 -8.66
CA ILE A 52 -3.73 3.59 -8.39
C ILE A 52 -4.48 4.81 -7.85
N VAL A 53 -3.90 5.51 -6.87
CA VAL A 53 -4.55 6.70 -6.32
C VAL A 53 -4.60 7.83 -7.36
N ALA A 54 -3.55 8.00 -8.17
CA ALA A 54 -3.52 9.03 -9.20
C ALA A 54 -4.55 8.80 -10.32
N HIS A 55 -4.89 7.54 -10.60
CA HIS A 55 -5.93 7.17 -11.56
C HIS A 55 -7.31 7.71 -11.14
N TYR A 56 -7.70 7.49 -9.87
CA TYR A 56 -9.00 7.93 -9.37
C TYR A 56 -9.00 9.37 -8.85
N PHE A 57 -7.89 9.82 -8.28
CA PHE A 57 -7.75 11.10 -7.60
C PHE A 57 -6.45 11.83 -8.01
N PRO A 58 -6.30 12.22 -9.29
CA PRO A 58 -5.04 12.78 -9.82
C PRO A 58 -4.57 14.04 -9.09
N LYS A 59 -5.47 14.78 -8.45
CA LYS A 59 -5.12 16.00 -7.68
C LYS A 59 -4.60 15.73 -6.27
N LEU A 60 -4.67 14.48 -5.80
CA LEU A 60 -4.17 14.10 -4.47
C LEU A 60 -2.72 13.61 -4.52
N VAL A 61 -2.22 13.23 -5.69
CA VAL A 61 -0.92 12.60 -5.89
C VAL A 61 -0.04 13.47 -6.78
N GLU A 62 1.20 13.68 -6.36
CA GLU A 62 2.25 14.26 -7.19
C GLU A 62 3.26 13.16 -7.51
N MET A 63 3.13 12.53 -8.69
CA MET A 63 3.92 11.34 -9.05
C MET A 63 5.43 11.53 -8.97
N HIS A 64 5.93 12.75 -9.18
CA HIS A 64 7.36 13.07 -9.10
C HIS A 64 7.96 12.89 -7.69
N ASN A 65 7.11 12.80 -6.65
CA ASN A 65 7.56 12.53 -5.27
C ASN A 65 7.87 11.04 -5.01
N TYR A 66 7.54 10.14 -5.94
CA TYR A 66 7.65 8.69 -5.76
C TYR A 66 8.55 8.06 -6.85
N PRO A 67 9.87 8.25 -6.79
CA PRO A 67 10.77 7.59 -7.72
C PRO A 67 10.77 6.08 -7.49
N ALA A 68 10.91 5.31 -8.58
CA ALA A 68 11.09 3.85 -8.49
C ALA A 68 12.29 3.51 -7.60
N ALA A 69 12.12 2.52 -6.73
CA ALA A 69 13.07 2.25 -5.65
C ALA A 69 13.33 0.76 -5.44
N ASN A 70 14.61 0.41 -5.28
CA ASN A 70 15.02 -0.96 -4.96
C ASN A 70 15.56 -1.09 -3.53
N SER A 71 16.13 -0.03 -2.96
CA SER A 71 16.68 -0.05 -1.60
C SER A 71 15.57 0.12 -0.55
N TYR A 72 15.73 -0.54 0.59
CA TYR A 72 14.80 -0.43 1.71
C TYR A 72 14.54 1.03 2.13
N ALA A 73 15.62 1.81 2.28
CA ALA A 73 15.53 3.20 2.70
C ALA A 73 14.68 4.05 1.73
N GLN A 74 14.83 3.83 0.42
CA GLN A 74 14.08 4.58 -0.58
C GLN A 74 12.62 4.11 -0.68
N LYS A 75 12.37 2.80 -0.53
CA LYS A 75 11.00 2.26 -0.40
C LYS A 75 10.29 2.87 0.82
N MET A 76 10.97 2.87 1.96
CA MET A 76 10.46 3.43 3.21
C MET A 76 10.20 4.93 3.09
N TYR A 77 11.04 5.67 2.37
CA TYR A 77 10.80 7.09 2.05
C TYR A 77 9.50 7.27 1.24
N ASN A 78 9.30 6.48 0.18
CA ASN A 78 8.08 6.54 -0.63
C ASN A 78 6.84 6.22 0.22
N TRP A 79 6.88 5.15 1.01
CA TRP A 79 5.77 4.73 1.87
C TRP A 79 5.45 5.74 2.98
N ASN A 80 6.46 6.34 3.62
CA ASN A 80 6.21 7.42 4.58
C ASN A 80 5.58 8.64 3.91
N THR A 81 5.99 8.95 2.67
CA THR A 81 5.42 10.05 1.91
C THR A 81 3.94 9.78 1.58
N LEU A 82 3.60 8.56 1.15
CA LEU A 82 2.22 8.11 0.98
C LEU A 82 1.42 8.24 2.28
N ASN A 83 1.96 7.72 3.38
CA ASN A 83 1.28 7.68 4.66
C ASN A 83 0.95 9.09 5.17
N LEU A 84 1.92 10.01 5.09
CA LEU A 84 1.79 11.38 5.59
C LEU A 84 0.96 12.30 4.69
N LYS A 85 1.14 12.21 3.36
CA LYS A 85 0.53 13.15 2.41
C LYS A 85 -0.79 12.67 1.84
N LEU A 86 -0.94 11.36 1.66
CA LEU A 86 -2.07 10.77 0.95
C LEU A 86 -3.02 10.06 1.91
N PHE A 87 -2.56 9.02 2.60
CA PHE A 87 -3.41 8.20 3.45
C PHE A 87 -4.01 9.01 4.60
N LYS A 88 -3.22 9.89 5.22
CA LYS A 88 -3.72 10.81 6.25
C LYS A 88 -4.91 11.65 5.79
N ARG A 89 -4.94 12.10 4.53
CA ARG A 89 -6.07 12.86 3.96
C ARG A 89 -7.30 11.99 3.72
N MET A 90 -7.10 10.68 3.55
CA MET A 90 -8.14 9.67 3.44
C MET A 90 -8.55 9.08 4.80
N GLN A 91 -8.08 9.67 5.91
CA GLN A 91 -8.31 9.17 7.28
C GLN A 91 -7.78 7.73 7.50
N PHE A 92 -6.75 7.35 6.74
CA PHE A 92 -6.04 6.09 6.82
C PHE A 92 -4.61 6.34 7.29
N GLN A 93 -4.06 5.45 8.12
CA GLN A 93 -2.67 5.58 8.58
C GLN A 93 -2.07 4.23 8.89
N LEU A 94 -0.98 3.92 8.19
CA LEU A 94 -0.18 2.72 8.41
C LEU A 94 0.75 2.92 9.61
N GLN A 95 0.91 1.87 10.41
CA GLN A 95 1.89 1.75 11.47
C GLN A 95 3.24 1.32 10.91
N LYS A 96 4.29 1.47 11.72
CA LYS A 96 5.66 1.16 11.31
C LYS A 96 5.81 -0.29 10.86
N GLU A 97 5.18 -1.21 11.56
CA GLU A 97 5.25 -2.64 11.28
C GLU A 97 4.63 -2.99 9.92
N GLU A 98 3.56 -2.29 9.53
CA GLU A 98 2.92 -2.43 8.21
C GLU A 98 3.81 -1.86 7.10
N LEU A 99 4.41 -0.69 7.33
CA LEU A 99 5.38 -0.09 6.40
C LEU A 99 6.61 -0.98 6.21
N ASP A 100 7.13 -1.56 7.29
CA ASP A 100 8.25 -2.49 7.27
C ASP A 100 7.87 -3.78 6.50
N ALA A 101 6.64 -4.30 6.68
CA ALA A 101 6.15 -5.46 5.95
C ALA A 101 6.05 -5.19 4.43
N LEU A 102 5.51 -4.04 4.04
CA LEU A 102 5.42 -3.58 2.64
C LEU A 102 6.82 -3.46 2.01
N CYS A 103 7.76 -2.81 2.68
CA CYS A 103 9.12 -2.62 2.15
C CYS A 103 9.87 -3.95 1.96
N ASN A 104 9.60 -4.93 2.83
CA ASN A 104 10.18 -6.27 2.78
C ASN A 104 9.45 -7.25 1.86
N CYS A 105 8.44 -6.78 1.10
CA CYS A 105 7.65 -7.63 0.19
C CYS A 105 7.00 -8.82 0.93
N GLN A 106 6.57 -8.61 2.18
CA GLN A 106 5.90 -9.66 2.95
C GLN A 106 4.63 -10.10 2.20
N PRO A 107 4.37 -11.42 2.06
CA PRO A 107 3.16 -11.90 1.40
C PRO A 107 1.89 -11.33 2.05
N GLN A 108 0.92 -10.93 1.23
CA GLN A 108 -0.34 -10.33 1.65
C GLN A 108 -0.21 -9.00 2.43
N ALA A 109 0.95 -8.35 2.41
CA ALA A 109 1.11 -7.07 3.10
C ALA A 109 0.48 -5.90 2.35
N VAL A 110 0.38 -5.97 1.02
CA VAL A 110 -0.16 -4.88 0.20
C VAL A 110 -1.62 -5.10 -0.21
N GLU A 111 -2.06 -6.34 -0.16
CA GLU A 111 -3.42 -6.77 -0.48
C GLU A 111 -4.42 -6.41 0.62
N ARG A 112 -3.92 -6.13 1.84
CA ARG A 112 -4.70 -5.75 3.04
C ARG A 112 -4.81 -4.24 3.20
#